data_AF-A0A482D6U0-F1
#
_entry.id   AF-A0A482D6U0-F1
#
_cell.length_a   1.000
_cell.length_b   1.000
_cell.length_c   1.000
_cell.angle_alpha   90.00
_cell.angle_beta   90.00
_cell.angle_gamma   90.00
#
_symmetry.space_group_name_H-M   'P 1'
#
loop_
_entity.id
_entity.type
_entity.pdbx_description
1 polymer ?
#
loop_
_entity_poly.entity_id
_entity_poly.type
_entity_poly.pdbx_seq_one_letter_code
_entity_poly.pdbx_strand_id
1 'polypeptide(L)'
;MIKIINQGTYSLVKTKGPGKILTLDKAQSFAWIDNKLNKLQTRHEQSTDGNHVLSLGKYRLYEVKDEPNLTDLLHLELSVGEGLWQGYLLSDDLPKSAQNKVQIKPTKEAITLTSSKVG
;
A
#
# COMPACT_ATOMS: atom_id res chain seq x y z
N MET A 1 -18.14 4.19 -9.50
CA MET A 1 -17.86 2.73 -9.44
C MET A 1 -16.60 2.47 -8.62
N ILE A 2 -16.68 1.52 -7.68
CA ILE A 2 -15.52 0.95 -6.96
C ILE A 2 -15.33 -0.50 -7.39
N LYS A 3 -14.10 -0.87 -7.76
CA LYS A 3 -13.75 -2.23 -8.19
C LYS A 3 -12.48 -2.72 -7.49
N ILE A 4 -12.55 -3.88 -6.85
CA ILE A 4 -11.34 -4.57 -6.36
C ILE A 4 -10.55 -5.07 -7.57
N ILE A 5 -9.33 -4.56 -7.74
CA ILE A 5 -8.42 -5.01 -8.79
C ILE A 5 -7.44 -6.08 -8.29
N ASN A 6 -7.05 -6.03 -7.02
CA ASN A 6 -6.24 -7.07 -6.40
C ASN A 6 -6.46 -7.12 -4.88
N GLN A 7 -6.20 -8.26 -4.27
CA GLN A 7 -6.21 -8.44 -2.82
C GLN A 7 -5.36 -9.63 -2.43
N GLY A 8 -4.79 -9.60 -1.23
CA GLY A 8 -3.93 -10.66 -0.79
C GLY A 8 -3.27 -10.38 0.54
N THR A 9 -2.03 -10.83 0.68
CA THR A 9 -1.21 -10.61 1.88
C THR A 9 -0.10 -9.63 1.58
N TYR A 10 0.27 -8.83 2.58
CA TYR A 10 1.41 -7.94 2.46
C TYR A 10 2.36 -8.11 3.65
N SER A 11 3.60 -7.72 3.43
CA SER A 11 4.56 -7.43 4.49
C SER A 11 5.16 -6.05 4.31
N LEU A 12 5.23 -5.28 5.38
CA LEU A 12 5.94 -4.01 5.44
C LEU A 12 7.14 -4.16 6.37
N VAL A 13 8.32 -3.85 5.83
CA VAL A 13 9.59 -4.15 6.48
C VAL A 13 10.46 -2.90 6.50
N LYS A 14 11.00 -2.55 7.67
CA LYS A 14 11.97 -1.47 7.81
C LYS A 14 13.33 -1.93 7.30
N THR A 15 13.95 -1.13 6.43
CA THR A 15 15.33 -1.34 5.98
C THR A 15 16.31 -0.63 6.89
N LYS A 16 17.59 -0.99 6.81
CA LYS A 16 18.68 -0.26 7.49
C LYS A 16 18.79 1.21 7.02
N GLY A 17 18.30 1.53 5.83
CA GLY A 17 18.34 2.87 5.24
C GLY A 17 17.06 3.70 5.46
N PRO A 18 16.98 4.89 4.85
CA PRO A 18 15.78 5.71 4.87
C PRO A 18 14.71 5.10 3.96
N GLY A 19 13.85 4.27 4.54
CA GLY A 19 12.68 3.75 3.84
C GLY A 19 12.07 2.53 4.50
N LYS A 20 11.17 1.90 3.76
CA LYS A 20 10.53 0.62 4.07
C LYS A 20 10.46 -0.21 2.78
N ILE A 21 10.23 -1.51 2.90
CA ILE A 21 9.91 -2.39 1.77
C ILE A 21 8.48 -2.85 1.98
N LEU A 22 7.63 -2.59 0.99
CA LEU A 22 6.30 -3.17 0.90
C LEU A 22 6.39 -4.35 -0.07
N THR A 23 6.02 -5.54 0.39
CA THR A 23 5.92 -6.72 -0.46
C THR A 23 4.49 -7.20 -0.49
N LEU A 24 3.96 -7.42 -1.69
CA LEU A 24 2.62 -7.97 -1.93
C LEU A 24 2.74 -9.43 -2.37
N ASP A 25 1.98 -10.30 -1.73
CA ASP A 25 1.85 -11.74 -2.00
C ASP A 25 3.17 -12.51 -2.07
N LYS A 26 4.20 -12.02 -1.37
CA LYS A 26 5.58 -12.55 -1.42
C LYS A 26 6.17 -12.60 -2.84
N ALA A 27 5.54 -11.94 -3.81
CA ALA A 27 5.91 -12.02 -5.22
C ALA A 27 6.45 -10.69 -5.74
N GLN A 28 5.83 -9.58 -5.34
CA GLN A 28 6.21 -8.25 -5.83
C GLN A 28 6.64 -7.35 -4.68
N SER A 29 7.86 -6.81 -4.78
CA SER A 29 8.45 -5.95 -3.75
C SER A 29 8.65 -4.52 -4.27
N PHE A 30 8.37 -3.57 -3.38
CA PHE A 30 8.45 -2.15 -3.64
C PHE A 30 9.28 -1.47 -2.56
N ALA A 31 10.24 -0.65 -2.97
CA ALA A 31 10.88 0.30 -2.09
C ALA A 31 9.91 1.45 -1.81
N TRP A 32 9.55 1.62 -0.54
CA TRP A 32 8.82 2.77 -0.03
C TRP A 32 9.83 3.80 0.48
N ILE A 33 10.00 4.85 -0.32
CA ILE A 33 10.94 5.92 -0.06
C ILE A 33 10.21 7.02 0.72
N ASP A 34 10.54 7.11 2.00
CA ASP A 34 9.98 8.07 2.95
C ASP A 34 10.70 9.42 2.81
N ASN A 35 10.31 10.16 1.77
CA ASN A 35 10.78 11.53 1.50
C ASN A 35 9.57 12.48 1.41
N LYS A 36 9.82 13.76 1.08
CA LYS A 36 8.76 14.81 1.02
C LYS A 36 7.48 14.42 0.27
N LEU A 37 7.55 13.51 -0.71
CA LEU A 37 6.39 13.11 -1.52
C LEU A 37 5.93 11.68 -1.29
N ASN A 38 6.67 10.85 -0.55
CA ASN A 38 6.45 9.39 -0.43
C ASN A 38 6.32 8.67 -1.78
N LYS A 39 7.28 7.80 -2.13
CA LYS A 39 7.28 7.13 -3.43
C LYS A 39 7.41 5.62 -3.30
N LEU A 40 6.66 4.90 -4.13
CA LEU A 40 6.88 3.48 -4.41
C LEU A 40 7.72 3.32 -5.67
N GLN A 41 8.64 2.38 -5.64
CA GLN A 41 9.49 2.01 -6.77
C GLN A 41 9.68 0.49 -6.75
N THR A 42 9.60 -0.15 -7.92
CA THR A 42 9.83 -1.60 -8.03
C THR A 42 11.23 -1.94 -7.53
N ARG A 43 11.35 -3.01 -6.75
CA ARG A 43 12.63 -3.50 -6.23
C ARG A 43 12.74 -5.00 -6.49
N HIS A 44 13.85 -5.40 -7.10
CA HIS A 44 14.21 -6.81 -7.16
C HIS A 44 14.62 -7.32 -5.78
N GLU A 45 14.17 -8.51 -5.43
CA GLU A 45 14.38 -9.11 -4.13
C GLU A 45 15.87 -9.20 -3.80
N GLN A 46 16.26 -8.59 -2.68
CA GLN A 46 17.59 -8.70 -2.09
C GLN A 46 17.41 -9.13 -0.64
N SER A 47 18.27 -10.06 -0.22
CA SER A 47 18.31 -10.68 1.11
C SER A 47 17.92 -9.74 2.25
N THR A 48 17.07 -10.24 3.14
CA THR A 48 16.47 -9.51 4.26
C THR A 48 17.39 -9.32 5.47
N ASP A 49 18.70 -9.58 5.36
CA ASP A 49 19.60 -9.59 6.52
C ASP A 49 19.68 -8.23 7.23
N GLY A 50 19.12 -8.20 8.44
CA GLY A 50 19.02 -7.04 9.32
C GLY A 50 17.87 -6.08 9.01
N ASN A 51 16.84 -6.56 8.30
CA ASN A 51 15.56 -5.87 8.19
C ASN A 51 14.65 -6.19 9.39
N HIS A 52 13.82 -5.23 9.81
CA HIS A 52 12.85 -5.40 10.90
C HIS A 52 11.42 -5.37 10.36
N VAL A 53 10.62 -6.40 10.66
CA VAL A 53 9.21 -6.46 10.23
C VAL A 53 8.39 -5.42 10.99
N LEU A 54 7.74 -4.50 10.27
CA LEU A 54 6.87 -3.48 10.86
C LEU A 54 5.42 -3.95 10.93
N SER A 55 4.93 -4.58 9.87
CA SER A 55 3.59 -5.14 9.84
C SER A 55 3.47 -6.26 8.82
N LEU A 56 2.55 -7.19 9.10
CA LEU A 56 2.11 -8.26 8.22
C LEU A 56 0.59 -8.25 8.25
N GLY A 57 -0.06 -8.40 7.10
CA GLY A 57 -1.50 -8.31 7.07
C GLY A 57 -2.12 -8.61 5.71
N LYS A 58 -3.38 -8.25 5.58
CA LYS A 58 -4.09 -8.28 4.30
C LYS A 58 -3.98 -6.93 3.62
N TYR A 59 -3.93 -6.93 2.29
CA TYR A 59 -4.06 -5.71 1.50
C TYR A 59 -5.24 -5.84 0.54
N ARG A 60 -5.77 -4.69 0.13
CA ARG A 60 -6.75 -4.58 -0.95
C ARG A 60 -6.35 -3.40 -1.84
N LEU A 61 -6.52 -3.59 -3.13
CA LEU A 61 -6.24 -2.58 -4.13
C LEU A 61 -7.51 -2.37 -4.95
N TYR A 62 -7.94 -1.12 -5.03
CA TYR A 62 -9.18 -0.73 -5.68
C TYR A 62 -8.90 0.25 -6.81
N GLU A 63 -9.64 0.07 -7.89
CA GLU A 63 -9.86 1.10 -8.89
C GLU A 63 -11.15 1.84 -8.52
N VAL A 64 -11.06 3.15 -8.40
CA VAL A 64 -12.18 4.03 -8.10
C VAL A 64 -12.35 5.00 -9.27
N LYS A 65 -13.57 5.11 -9.77
CA LYS A 65 -13.91 5.99 -10.89
C LYS A 65 -15.34 6.49 -10.77
N ASP A 66 -15.61 7.75 -11.03
CA ASP A 66 -16.96 8.33 -10.98
C ASP A 66 -17.64 8.10 -9.60
N GLU A 67 -16.87 8.17 -8.51
CA GLU A 67 -17.39 8.09 -7.14
C GLU A 67 -17.38 9.47 -6.48
N PRO A 68 -18.53 10.10 -6.19
CA PRO A 68 -18.61 11.50 -5.77
C PRO A 68 -17.78 11.88 -4.53
N ASN A 69 -17.53 10.91 -3.65
CA ASN A 69 -16.87 11.13 -2.37
C ASN A 69 -15.44 10.57 -2.31
N LEU A 70 -14.94 10.02 -3.41
CA LEU A 70 -13.63 9.39 -3.48
C LEU A 70 -12.85 9.95 -4.65
N THR A 71 -11.54 10.00 -4.49
CA THR A 71 -10.66 10.42 -5.57
C THR A 71 -10.61 9.31 -6.62
N ASP A 72 -10.76 9.68 -7.89
CA ASP A 72 -10.66 8.81 -9.07
C ASP A 72 -9.20 8.39 -9.35
N LEU A 73 -8.64 7.63 -8.41
CA LEU A 73 -7.28 7.09 -8.42
C LEU A 73 -7.32 5.64 -7.95
N LEU A 74 -6.16 4.98 -7.91
CA LEU A 74 -6.03 3.70 -7.23
C LEU A 74 -5.95 3.89 -5.71
N HIS A 75 -6.76 3.13 -4.98
CA HIS A 75 -6.75 3.09 -3.53
C HIS A 75 -6.11 1.78 -3.06
N LEU A 76 -5.00 1.89 -2.33
CA LEU A 76 -4.35 0.78 -1.64
C LEU A 76 -4.71 0.83 -0.15
N GLU A 77 -5.31 -0.23 0.37
CA GLU A 77 -5.59 -0.39 1.80
C GLU A 77 -4.71 -1.48 2.39
N LEU A 78 -4.03 -1.18 3.49
CA LEU A 78 -3.23 -2.12 4.27
C LEU A 78 -3.90 -2.36 5.62
N SER A 79 -4.18 -3.61 5.98
CA SER A 79 -4.75 -3.93 7.29
C SER A 79 -3.69 -3.76 8.39
N VAL A 80 -3.97 -2.91 9.37
CA VAL A 80 -3.04 -2.54 10.44
C VAL A 80 -3.35 -3.21 11.79
N GLY A 81 -4.23 -4.22 11.78
CA GLY A 81 -4.68 -4.94 12.98
C GLY A 81 -6.08 -4.53 13.43
N GLU A 82 -6.71 -5.36 14.27
CA GLU A 82 -8.02 -5.08 14.90
C GLU A 82 -9.16 -4.71 13.92
N GLY A 83 -9.10 -5.23 12.69
CA GLY A 83 -10.07 -4.89 11.64
C GLY A 83 -9.90 -3.49 11.05
N LEU A 84 -8.88 -2.75 11.46
CA LEU A 84 -8.51 -1.44 10.95
C LEU A 84 -7.71 -1.54 9.66
N TRP A 85 -7.92 -0.56 8.78
CA TRP A 85 -7.24 -0.44 7.49
C TRP A 85 -6.69 0.97 7.33
N GLN A 86 -5.44 1.07 6.91
CA GLN A 86 -4.83 2.32 6.50
C GLN A 86 -4.90 2.44 4.98
N GLY A 87 -5.62 3.45 4.51
CA GLY A 87 -5.76 3.77 3.08
C GLY A 87 -4.63 4.64 2.54
N TYR A 88 -4.31 4.44 1.27
CA TYR A 88 -3.35 5.21 0.50
C TYR A 88 -3.85 5.44 -0.93
N LEU A 89 -3.65 6.64 -1.46
CA LEU A 89 -3.86 6.96 -2.86
C LEU A 89 -2.55 6.80 -3.62
N LEU A 90 -2.61 6.12 -4.76
CA LEU A 90 -1.52 6.07 -5.73
C LEU A 90 -1.79 7.08 -6.85
N SER A 91 -0.78 7.85 -7.24
CA SER A 91 -0.91 8.82 -8.35
C SER A 91 -1.06 8.16 -9.72
N ASP A 92 -0.81 6.85 -9.81
CA ASP A 92 -0.84 6.02 -11.01
C ASP A 92 -0.96 4.53 -10.58
N ASP A 93 -0.91 3.61 -11.55
CA ASP A 93 -0.74 2.17 -11.35
C ASP A 93 0.41 1.82 -10.40
N LEU A 94 0.42 0.60 -9.85
CA LEU A 94 1.62 0.07 -9.19
C LEU A 94 2.83 0.13 -10.14
N PRO A 95 4.02 0.54 -9.66
CA PRO A 95 5.18 0.67 -10.52
C PRO A 95 5.55 -0.69 -11.12
N LYS A 96 5.75 -0.71 -12.45
CA LYS A 96 6.03 -1.93 -13.24
C LYS A 96 7.51 -2.15 -13.51
N SER A 97 8.35 -1.14 -13.28
CA SER A 97 9.79 -1.20 -13.46
C SER A 97 10.52 -0.37 -12.40
N ALA A 98 11.82 -0.58 -12.22
CA ALA A 98 12.62 0.22 -11.29
C ALA A 98 12.79 1.68 -11.75
N GLN A 99 12.56 2.01 -13.01
CA GLN A 99 12.68 3.39 -13.51
C GLN A 99 11.43 4.21 -13.19
N ASN A 100 10.27 3.55 -13.06
CA ASN A 100 9.01 4.19 -12.71
C ASN A 100 8.89 4.36 -11.17
N LYS A 101 8.52 5.57 -10.73
CA LYS A 101 8.23 5.90 -9.34
C LYS A 101 6.83 6.47 -9.24
N VAL A 102 6.01 5.86 -8.40
CA VAL A 102 4.61 6.24 -8.20
C VAL A 102 4.49 6.91 -6.83
N GLN A 103 3.76 8.01 -6.76
CA GLN A 103 3.53 8.68 -5.49
C GLN A 103 2.51 7.89 -4.67
N ILE A 104 2.79 7.68 -3.39
CA ILE A 104 1.87 7.04 -2.44
C ILE A 104 1.55 8.02 -1.32
N LYS A 105 0.28 8.38 -1.16
CA LYS A 105 -0.16 9.37 -0.16
C LYS A 105 -1.16 8.74 0.80
N PRO A 106 -0.97 8.81 2.13
CA PRO A 106 -1.98 8.36 3.07
C PRO A 106 -3.27 9.15 2.87
N THR A 107 -4.41 8.47 2.95
CA THR A 107 -5.74 9.09 2.85
C THR A 107 -6.64 8.63 3.99
N LYS A 108 -7.66 9.46 4.26
CA LYS A 108 -8.78 9.12 5.14
C LYS A 108 -9.94 8.49 4.37
N GLU A 109 -9.84 8.42 3.04
CA GLU A 109 -10.79 7.77 2.13
C GLU A 109 -10.66 6.24 2.23
N ALA A 110 -10.95 5.67 3.39
CA ALA A 110 -11.03 4.22 3.54
C ALA A 110 -12.34 3.73 2.88
N ILE A 111 -12.20 2.84 1.90
CA ILE A 111 -13.30 2.16 1.23
C ILE A 111 -13.84 1.05 2.12
N THR A 112 -12.93 0.33 2.79
CA THR A 112 -13.34 -0.65 3.80
C THR A 112 -13.76 0.09 5.06
N LEU A 113 -15.08 0.22 5.25
CA LEU A 113 -15.65 0.66 6.52
C LEU A 113 -15.19 -0.31 7.61
N THR A 114 -14.43 0.21 8.58
CA THR A 114 -14.15 -0.51 9.82
C THR A 114 -15.50 -0.75 10.46
N SER A 115 -15.89 -2.02 10.62
CA SER A 115 -17.11 -2.36 11.34
C SER A 115 -16.87 -2.03 12.81
N SER A 116 -17.07 -0.78 13.18
CA SER A 116 -17.27 -0.39 14.57
C SER A 116 -18.57 -1.05 14.98
N LYS A 117 -18.47 -2.25 15.56
CA LYS A 117 -19.55 -2.78 16.38
C LYS A 117 -19.73 -1.77 17.51
N VAL A 118 -20.76 -0.95 17.37
CA VAL A 118 -21.31 -0.15 18.46
C VAL A 118 -21.77 -1.18 19.50
N GLY A 119 -21.07 -1.22 20.63
CA GLY A 119 -21.52 -1.88 21.85
C GLY A 119 -22.28 -0.88 22.71
#